data_AF-A0A7S1HTB5-F1
#
_entry.id   AF-A0A7S1HTB5-F1
#
_cell.length_a   1.000
_cell.length_b   1.000
_cell.length_c   1.000
_cell.angle_alpha   90.00
_cell.angle_beta   90.00
_cell.angle_gamma   90.00
#
_symmetry.space_group_name_H-M   'P 1'
#
loop_
_entity.id
_entity.type
_entity.pdbx_description
1 polymer ?
#
loop_
_entity_poly.entity_id
_entity_poly.type
_entity_poly.pdbx_seq_one_letter_code
_entity_poly.pdbx_strand_id
1 'polypeptide(L)'
;FVGRPFPLEEGHLHFARLQAWGLTFLRLVITWEAVEHEGPGKYDEAYLEYLQGLVRMAGQYGLSCFIDPHQDVWSRWTGGDGAPAWTLTALGFDLQCLDWTGAALTYSRHVQPYPQMGWGTNYQKLATATMFTLFFAGDDFAPRTRVIEVEGVPTRSKEEGVGTPVQEYLQGHYIRAMARVAEALRGEPNVAGFDTLNEPSNGWVGYPDLGKECLPFRLGTVCTPFQTMQLGSGVSHNLSFYSLPFVRTETVSVNQYYRSAWVQGVSCVWKENGVWGDDPKGQPQLLRPHHFRRRPQRTADPSPQPGEPEGVEIDFLRDYMAQPPATAYPSALPAIPKAWPP
;
A
#
# COMPACT_ATOMS: atom_id res chain seq x y z
N PHE A 1 11.54 -14.64 6.38
CA PHE A 1 11.08 -13.93 7.61
C PHE A 1 11.05 -14.81 8.86
N VAL A 2 11.43 -16.09 8.74
CA VAL A 2 11.59 -17.06 9.83
C VAL A 2 12.43 -16.52 11.00
N GLY A 3 12.04 -16.88 12.22
CA GLY A 3 12.75 -16.50 13.45
C GLY A 3 12.59 -15.03 13.84
N ARG A 4 11.58 -14.34 13.28
CA ARG A 4 11.17 -12.99 13.70
C ARG A 4 9.77 -13.04 14.31
N PRO A 5 9.52 -12.37 15.44
CA PRO A 5 10.44 -11.49 16.18
C PRO A 5 11.58 -12.23 16.92
N PHE A 6 11.46 -13.54 17.14
CA PHE A 6 12.48 -14.37 17.80
C PHE A 6 12.48 -15.81 17.26
N PRO A 7 13.57 -16.59 17.43
CA PRO A 7 13.58 -18.02 17.14
C PRO A 7 12.59 -18.82 18.02
N LEU A 8 12.01 -19.91 17.51
CA LEU A 8 10.97 -20.66 18.23
C LEU A 8 11.44 -21.17 19.60
N GLU A 9 12.71 -21.57 19.71
CA GLU A 9 13.32 -22.04 20.95
C GLU A 9 13.27 -21.00 22.09
N GLU A 10 13.24 -19.70 21.77
CA GLU A 10 13.12 -18.62 22.76
C GLU A 10 11.65 -18.33 23.13
N GLY A 11 10.69 -18.81 22.34
CA GLY A 11 9.26 -18.51 22.49
C GLY A 11 8.68 -18.93 23.83
N HIS A 12 9.14 -20.05 24.40
CA HIS A 12 8.73 -20.52 25.73
C HIS A 12 8.95 -19.46 26.82
N LEU A 13 10.09 -18.77 26.78
CA LEU A 13 10.41 -17.72 27.76
C LEU A 13 9.49 -16.50 27.58
N HIS A 14 9.23 -16.11 26.33
CA HIS A 14 8.36 -14.97 26.03
C HIS A 14 6.91 -15.24 26.43
N PHE A 15 6.34 -16.38 26.05
CA PHE A 15 4.96 -16.72 26.36
C PHE A 15 4.74 -16.99 27.86
N ALA A 16 5.71 -17.59 28.56
CA ALA A 16 5.64 -17.73 30.02
C ALA A 16 5.57 -16.38 30.73
N ARG A 17 6.30 -15.35 30.26
CA ARG A 17 6.22 -14.00 30.81
C ARG A 17 4.83 -13.38 30.61
N LEU A 18 4.28 -13.48 29.40
CA LEU A 18 2.95 -12.96 29.10
C LEU A 18 1.87 -13.64 29.96
N GLN A 19 1.95 -14.97 30.10
CA GLN A 19 1.08 -15.75 30.99
C GLN A 19 1.24 -15.31 32.45
N ALA A 20 2.46 -15.14 32.95
CA ALA A 20 2.73 -14.69 34.32
C ALA A 20 2.20 -13.27 34.59
N TRP A 21 2.12 -12.43 33.57
CA TRP A 21 1.48 -11.11 33.63
C TRP A 21 -0.06 -11.17 33.53
N GLY A 22 -0.64 -12.37 33.37
CA GLY A 22 -2.09 -12.57 33.29
C GLY A 22 -2.69 -12.24 31.93
N LEU A 23 -1.86 -12.09 30.88
CA LEU A 23 -2.34 -11.88 29.52
C LEU A 23 -2.85 -13.20 28.94
N THR A 24 -3.94 -13.13 28.18
CA THR A 24 -4.62 -14.30 27.58
C THR A 24 -4.82 -14.17 26.08
N PHE A 25 -4.49 -13.01 25.50
CA PHE A 25 -4.81 -12.68 24.13
C PHE A 25 -3.69 -11.87 23.47
N LEU A 26 -3.33 -12.26 22.26
CA LEU A 26 -2.28 -11.64 21.45
C LEU A 26 -2.87 -11.16 20.13
N ARG A 27 -2.68 -9.88 19.80
CA ARG A 27 -2.76 -9.42 18.42
C ARG A 27 -1.41 -9.75 17.76
N LEU A 28 -1.39 -10.80 16.95
CA LEU A 28 -0.17 -11.34 16.35
C LEU A 28 0.05 -10.73 14.96
N VAL A 29 1.02 -9.82 14.91
CA VAL A 29 1.44 -9.10 13.70
C VAL A 29 2.10 -10.06 12.71
N ILE A 30 1.58 -10.08 11.48
CA ILE A 30 2.23 -10.67 10.30
C ILE A 30 2.24 -9.60 9.20
N THR A 31 3.07 -9.77 8.17
CA THR A 31 3.03 -8.87 7.01
C THR A 31 2.82 -9.66 5.73
N TRP A 32 2.20 -9.04 4.73
CA TRP A 32 2.07 -9.65 3.40
C TRP A 32 3.45 -9.99 2.81
N GLU A 33 4.44 -9.12 3.03
CA GLU A 33 5.82 -9.37 2.62
C GLU A 33 6.38 -10.65 3.27
N ALA A 34 6.09 -10.93 4.54
CA ALA A 34 6.57 -12.14 5.17
C ALA A 34 6.06 -13.42 4.48
N VAL A 35 4.86 -13.37 3.91
CA VAL A 35 4.20 -14.49 3.23
C VAL A 35 4.62 -14.63 1.76
N GLU A 36 4.78 -13.52 1.03
CA GLU A 36 4.90 -13.54 -0.45
C GLU A 36 6.04 -12.61 -0.95
N HIS A 37 7.21 -12.63 -0.30
CA HIS A 37 8.33 -11.73 -0.66
C HIS A 37 9.06 -12.07 -1.96
N GLU A 38 9.14 -13.36 -2.35
CA GLU A 38 9.94 -13.78 -3.52
C GLU A 38 9.31 -13.30 -4.84
N GLY A 39 7.98 -13.16 -4.86
CA GLY A 39 7.24 -12.73 -6.04
C GLY A 39 5.77 -13.13 -5.97
N PRO A 40 4.96 -12.67 -6.93
CA PRO A 40 3.55 -13.03 -7.00
C PRO A 40 3.37 -14.56 -7.09
N GLY A 41 2.52 -15.10 -6.24
CA GLY A 41 2.20 -16.53 -6.13
C GLY A 41 3.27 -17.38 -5.45
N LYS A 42 4.37 -16.79 -4.98
CA LYS A 42 5.50 -17.52 -4.38
C LYS A 42 5.51 -17.37 -2.87
N TYR A 43 4.88 -18.31 -2.20
CA TYR A 43 4.70 -18.28 -0.74
C TYR A 43 5.94 -18.82 0.00
N ASP A 44 6.33 -18.14 1.09
CA ASP A 44 7.40 -18.59 1.99
C ASP A 44 6.84 -19.68 2.93
N GLU A 45 6.84 -20.93 2.47
CA GLU A 45 6.36 -22.08 3.24
C GLU A 45 7.12 -22.25 4.57
N ALA A 46 8.42 -21.92 4.60
CA ALA A 46 9.20 -21.98 5.83
C ALA A 46 8.72 -20.93 6.85
N TYR A 47 8.32 -19.74 6.40
CA TYR A 47 7.68 -18.75 7.27
C TYR A 47 6.30 -19.22 7.76
N LEU A 48 5.49 -19.86 6.92
CA LEU A 48 4.19 -20.38 7.31
C LEU A 48 4.32 -21.50 8.37
N GLU A 49 5.28 -22.41 8.20
CA GLU A 49 5.62 -23.43 9.20
C GLU A 49 6.08 -22.81 10.52
N TYR A 50 6.96 -21.81 10.46
CA TYR A 50 7.39 -21.06 11.63
C TYR A 50 6.21 -20.38 12.35
N LEU A 51 5.32 -19.72 11.61
CA LEU A 51 4.14 -19.04 12.15
C LEU A 51 3.19 -20.04 12.83
N GLN A 52 2.93 -21.19 12.21
CA GLN A 52 2.14 -22.26 12.82
C GLN A 52 2.78 -22.74 14.13
N GLY A 53 4.09 -22.99 14.15
CA GLY A 53 4.82 -23.39 15.35
C GLY A 53 4.72 -22.35 16.47
N LEU A 54 4.81 -21.06 16.12
CA LEU A 54 4.69 -19.95 17.06
C LEU A 54 3.28 -19.88 17.69
N VAL A 55 2.24 -19.97 16.85
CA VAL A 55 0.83 -19.95 17.30
C VAL A 55 0.52 -21.17 18.17
N ARG A 56 0.97 -22.36 17.75
CA ARG A 56 0.79 -23.59 18.52
C ARG A 56 1.44 -23.49 19.90
N MET A 57 2.66 -22.93 19.96
CA MET A 57 3.36 -22.71 21.22
C MET A 57 2.61 -21.72 22.11
N ALA A 58 2.10 -20.61 21.56
CA ALA A 58 1.29 -19.66 22.33
C ALA A 58 0.07 -20.34 22.99
N GLY A 59 -0.58 -21.27 22.28
CA GLY A 59 -1.71 -22.06 22.81
C GLY A 59 -1.35 -22.91 24.04
N GLN A 60 -0.13 -23.44 24.11
CA GLN A 60 0.36 -24.20 25.28
C GLN A 60 0.45 -23.34 26.55
N TYR A 61 0.55 -22.02 26.40
CA TYR A 61 0.56 -21.04 27.49
C TYR A 61 -0.81 -20.41 27.73
N GLY A 62 -1.88 -20.91 27.10
CA GLY A 62 -3.24 -20.38 27.25
C GLY A 62 -3.44 -19.03 26.55
N LEU A 63 -2.66 -18.73 25.52
CA LEU A 63 -2.73 -17.48 24.76
C LEU A 63 -3.49 -17.70 23.45
N SER A 64 -4.59 -16.97 23.28
CA SER A 64 -5.31 -16.88 22.01
C SER A 64 -4.65 -15.86 21.08
N CYS A 65 -4.59 -16.15 19.79
CA CYS A 65 -3.98 -15.28 18.78
C CYS A 65 -5.05 -14.74 17.82
N PHE A 66 -5.10 -13.42 17.66
CA PHE A 66 -5.81 -12.76 16.57
C PHE A 66 -4.78 -12.31 15.54
N ILE A 67 -4.84 -12.89 14.34
CA ILE A 67 -3.84 -12.70 13.31
C ILE A 67 -4.08 -11.36 12.63
N ASP A 68 -3.07 -10.50 12.61
CA ASP A 68 -3.14 -9.14 12.11
C ASP A 68 -2.23 -8.99 10.88
N PRO A 69 -2.80 -9.02 9.65
CA PRO A 69 -2.13 -8.59 8.43
C PRO A 69 -1.76 -7.11 8.51
N HIS A 70 -0.58 -6.86 9.03
CA HIS A 70 -0.10 -5.55 9.39
C HIS A 70 0.56 -4.85 8.21
N GLN A 71 0.40 -3.54 8.21
CA GLN A 71 1.14 -2.61 7.37
C GLN A 71 1.18 -1.27 8.08
N ASP A 72 2.27 -0.55 7.86
CA ASP A 72 2.37 0.88 8.06
C ASP A 72 2.91 1.50 6.78
N VAL A 73 2.20 2.51 6.27
CA VAL A 73 2.57 3.25 5.05
C VAL A 73 2.92 2.35 3.85
N TRP A 74 2.19 1.24 3.68
CA TRP A 74 2.27 0.25 2.60
C TRP A 74 3.41 -0.75 2.65
N SER A 75 4.68 -0.32 2.71
CA SER A 75 5.85 -1.20 2.55
C SER A 75 7.09 -0.60 3.20
N ARG A 76 8.09 -1.44 3.48
CA ARG A 76 9.42 -0.96 3.90
C ARG A 76 10.12 -0.06 2.88
N TRP A 77 9.78 -0.24 1.61
CA TRP A 77 10.30 0.60 0.53
C TRP A 77 9.63 1.98 0.46
N THR A 78 8.51 2.14 1.15
CA THR A 78 7.79 3.40 1.32
C THR A 78 7.90 3.97 2.74
N GLY A 79 8.80 3.40 3.56
CA GLY A 79 9.17 3.94 4.88
C GLY A 79 8.54 3.24 6.09
N GLY A 80 7.79 2.16 5.90
CA GLY A 80 7.15 1.40 6.99
C GLY A 80 7.28 -0.12 6.81
N ASP A 81 6.16 -0.83 6.71
CA ASP A 81 6.10 -2.28 6.52
C ASP A 81 4.77 -2.72 5.87
N GLY A 82 4.63 -4.01 5.58
CA GLY A 82 3.40 -4.58 5.04
C GLY A 82 3.60 -5.32 3.73
N ALA A 83 3.34 -4.65 2.61
CA ALA A 83 3.34 -5.21 1.27
C ALA A 83 4.76 -5.49 0.72
N PRO A 84 4.94 -6.59 -0.04
CA PRO A 84 6.21 -6.95 -0.64
C PRO A 84 6.64 -5.95 -1.73
N ALA A 85 7.96 -5.87 -1.91
CA ALA A 85 8.61 -4.97 -2.88
C ALA A 85 8.05 -5.09 -4.30
N TRP A 86 7.67 -6.31 -4.71
CA TRP A 86 7.19 -6.57 -6.06
C TRP A 86 5.90 -5.80 -6.38
N THR A 87 5.10 -5.40 -5.38
CA THR A 87 3.89 -4.58 -5.60
C THR A 87 4.23 -3.21 -6.19
N LEU A 88 5.35 -2.63 -5.78
CA LEU A 88 5.85 -1.34 -6.27
C LEU A 88 6.53 -1.51 -7.64
N THR A 89 7.38 -2.53 -7.79
CA THR A 89 8.10 -2.77 -9.06
C THR A 89 7.15 -3.23 -10.17
N ALA A 90 6.04 -3.89 -9.83
CA ALA A 90 4.97 -4.22 -10.77
C ALA A 90 4.39 -2.97 -11.45
N LEU A 91 4.42 -1.82 -10.77
CA LEU A 91 4.01 -0.54 -11.35
C LEU A 91 5.18 0.25 -11.95
N GLY A 92 6.39 -0.32 -11.91
CA GLY A 92 7.61 0.25 -12.43
C GLY A 92 8.23 1.34 -11.56
N PHE A 93 7.95 1.35 -10.25
CA PHE A 93 8.75 2.15 -9.32
C PHE A 93 10.20 1.65 -9.28
N ASP A 94 11.15 2.58 -9.36
CA ASP A 94 12.55 2.34 -9.01
C ASP A 94 12.71 2.50 -7.49
N LEU A 95 12.76 1.36 -6.81
CA LEU A 95 12.91 1.30 -5.36
C LEU A 95 14.13 2.05 -4.85
N GLN A 96 15.21 2.17 -5.65
CA GLN A 96 16.43 2.87 -5.26
C GLN A 96 16.29 4.39 -5.26
N CYS A 97 15.31 4.91 -6.00
CA CYS A 97 15.14 6.33 -6.23
C CYS A 97 14.00 6.96 -5.41
N LEU A 98 13.14 6.17 -4.75
CA LEU A 98 11.97 6.69 -4.02
C LEU A 98 12.31 7.76 -2.97
N ASP A 99 13.38 7.57 -2.20
CA ASP A 99 13.83 8.55 -1.20
C ASP A 99 14.42 9.81 -1.84
N TRP A 100 15.30 9.62 -2.84
CA TRP A 100 15.95 10.71 -3.58
C TRP A 100 14.97 11.67 -4.25
N THR A 101 13.86 11.15 -4.77
CA THR A 101 12.81 11.96 -5.39
C THR A 101 11.86 12.58 -4.38
N GLY A 102 11.89 12.16 -3.12
CA GLY A 102 10.87 12.49 -2.11
C GLY A 102 9.55 11.74 -2.30
N ALA A 103 9.52 10.69 -3.13
CA ALA A 103 8.36 9.83 -3.35
C ALA A 103 8.08 8.89 -2.16
N ALA A 104 9.09 8.68 -1.31
CA ALA A 104 9.00 8.11 0.02
C ALA A 104 10.05 8.78 0.92
N LEU A 105 9.88 8.62 2.23
CA LEU A 105 10.85 8.94 3.27
C LEU A 105 11.19 7.61 3.96
N THR A 106 12.43 7.16 3.81
CA THR A 106 12.88 5.84 4.27
C THR A 106 14.01 5.97 5.27
N TYR A 107 13.91 5.31 6.43
CA TYR A 107 14.94 5.42 7.46
C TYR A 107 16.33 4.99 6.98
N SER A 108 16.40 3.94 6.14
CA SER A 108 17.64 3.35 5.67
C SER A 108 18.44 4.22 4.71
N ARG A 109 17.80 5.21 4.06
CA ARG A 109 18.45 6.08 3.06
C ARG A 109 18.36 7.56 3.38
N HIS A 110 17.51 7.95 4.31
CA HIS A 110 17.45 9.33 4.74
C HIS A 110 18.76 9.75 5.42
N VAL A 111 19.29 10.90 5.01
CA VAL A 111 20.43 11.51 5.69
C VAL A 111 19.94 12.03 7.05
N GLN A 112 20.53 11.53 8.14
CA GLN A 112 20.13 11.86 9.50
C GLN A 112 20.21 13.39 9.79
N PRO A 113 19.35 13.92 10.67
CA PRO A 113 18.41 13.19 11.52
C PRO A 113 17.10 12.84 10.81
N TYR A 114 16.67 11.59 10.92
CA TYR A 114 15.32 11.18 10.52
C TYR A 114 14.30 11.92 11.39
N PRO A 115 13.34 12.65 10.80
CA PRO A 115 12.43 13.47 11.58
C PRO A 115 11.56 12.59 12.49
N GLN A 116 11.46 12.98 13.75
CA GLN A 116 10.63 12.28 14.73
C GLN A 116 9.18 12.24 14.22
N MET A 117 8.55 11.06 14.24
CA MET A 117 7.21 10.82 13.68
C MET A 117 7.06 11.17 12.19
N GLY A 118 8.17 11.34 11.46
CA GLY A 118 8.14 11.67 10.04
C GLY A 118 7.59 10.56 9.14
N TRP A 119 7.61 9.30 9.61
CA TRP A 119 7.13 8.15 8.85
C TRP A 119 5.67 8.32 8.40
N GLY A 120 4.80 8.90 9.24
CA GLY A 120 3.39 9.11 8.91
C GLY A 120 3.16 10.08 7.75
N THR A 121 4.15 10.92 7.42
CA THR A 121 4.09 11.80 6.24
C THR A 121 4.13 11.01 4.93
N ASN A 122 4.57 9.75 4.94
CA ASN A 122 4.59 8.89 3.76
C ASN A 122 3.20 8.65 3.19
N TYR A 123 2.13 8.63 4.00
CA TYR A 123 0.76 8.47 3.51
C TYR A 123 0.36 9.46 2.41
N GLN A 124 1.04 10.60 2.32
CA GLN A 124 0.78 11.63 1.32
C GLN A 124 1.83 11.71 0.21
N LYS A 125 2.92 10.96 0.34
CA LYS A 125 3.97 10.89 -0.67
C LYS A 125 3.55 9.95 -1.80
N LEU A 126 4.15 10.18 -2.97
CA LEU A 126 3.74 9.56 -4.23
C LEU A 126 3.57 8.05 -4.11
N ALA A 127 4.54 7.33 -3.54
CA ALA A 127 4.54 5.87 -3.55
C ALA A 127 3.38 5.30 -2.72
N THR A 128 3.32 5.60 -1.42
CA THR A 128 2.25 5.09 -0.54
C THR A 128 0.87 5.53 -1.01
N ALA A 129 0.68 6.82 -1.33
CA ALA A 129 -0.62 7.33 -1.75
C ALA A 129 -1.09 6.68 -3.05
N THR A 130 -0.18 6.46 -4.01
CA THR A 130 -0.48 5.75 -5.26
C THR A 130 -0.89 4.30 -4.97
N MET A 131 -0.11 3.56 -4.18
CA MET A 131 -0.39 2.14 -3.92
C MET A 131 -1.74 1.91 -3.26
N PHE A 132 -2.09 2.69 -2.23
CA PHE A 132 -3.40 2.60 -1.60
C PHE A 132 -4.54 2.97 -2.55
N THR A 133 -4.37 4.01 -3.36
CA THR A 133 -5.39 4.42 -4.33
C THR A 133 -5.63 3.32 -5.36
N LEU A 134 -4.57 2.65 -5.85
CA LEU A 134 -4.69 1.57 -6.82
C LEU A 134 -5.25 0.29 -6.20
N PHE A 135 -4.87 -0.01 -4.95
CA PHE A 135 -5.36 -1.18 -4.23
C PHE A 135 -6.87 -1.12 -3.97
N PHE A 136 -7.41 0.04 -3.62
CA PHE A 136 -8.84 0.18 -3.30
C PHE A 136 -9.70 0.64 -4.48
N ALA A 137 -9.18 1.52 -5.34
CA ALA A 137 -9.97 2.23 -6.34
C ALA A 137 -9.26 2.35 -7.69
N GLY A 138 -8.35 1.42 -8.02
CA GLY A 138 -7.60 1.40 -9.27
C GLY A 138 -8.51 1.28 -10.50
N ASP A 139 -9.61 0.54 -10.42
CA ASP A 139 -10.56 0.39 -11.54
C ASP A 139 -11.25 1.71 -11.92
N ASP A 140 -11.50 2.55 -10.92
CA ASP A 140 -12.17 3.84 -11.13
C ASP A 140 -11.16 4.90 -11.55
N PHE A 141 -10.04 5.03 -10.83
CA PHE A 141 -9.13 6.17 -11.04
C PHE A 141 -7.93 5.88 -11.93
N ALA A 142 -7.64 4.61 -12.20
CA ALA A 142 -6.48 4.22 -12.98
C ALA A 142 -6.78 3.07 -13.97
N PRO A 143 -7.87 3.11 -14.76
CA PRO A 143 -8.35 1.98 -15.56
C PRO A 143 -7.37 1.50 -16.65
N ARG A 144 -6.42 2.37 -17.06
CA ARG A 144 -5.36 1.99 -18.01
C ARG A 144 -4.20 1.23 -17.34
N THR A 145 -4.16 1.19 -16.02
CA THR A 145 -3.09 0.56 -15.25
C THR A 145 -3.37 -0.93 -15.15
N ARG A 146 -2.65 -1.71 -15.94
CA ARG A 146 -2.76 -3.16 -15.99
C ARG A 146 -1.41 -3.80 -15.78
N VAL A 147 -1.39 -4.99 -15.20
CA VAL A 147 -0.19 -5.75 -14.90
C VAL A 147 -0.17 -7.01 -15.76
N ILE A 148 0.98 -7.29 -16.35
CA ILE A 148 1.32 -8.54 -17.03
C ILE A 148 2.48 -9.20 -16.31
N GLU A 149 2.67 -10.49 -16.50
CA GLU A 149 3.87 -11.18 -16.05
C GLU A 149 4.75 -11.49 -17.26
N VAL A 150 6.00 -11.03 -17.21
CA VAL A 150 7.02 -11.34 -18.21
C VAL A 150 8.09 -12.17 -17.52
N GLU A 151 8.22 -13.43 -17.94
CA GLU A 151 9.17 -14.38 -17.33
C GLU A 151 8.99 -14.53 -15.80
N GLY A 152 7.74 -14.46 -15.33
CA GLY A 152 7.38 -14.54 -13.91
C GLY A 152 7.66 -13.26 -13.11
N VAL A 153 8.04 -12.17 -13.77
CA VAL A 153 8.22 -10.85 -13.14
C VAL A 153 6.99 -9.98 -13.44
N PRO A 154 6.26 -9.50 -12.42
CA PRO A 154 5.13 -8.62 -12.64
C PRO A 154 5.60 -7.26 -13.15
N THR A 155 4.97 -6.80 -14.22
CA THR A 155 5.34 -5.58 -14.95
C THR A 155 4.11 -4.85 -15.42
N ARG A 156 4.14 -3.51 -15.39
CA ARG A 156 3.05 -2.69 -15.92
C ARG A 156 2.96 -2.85 -17.44
N SER A 157 1.78 -3.18 -17.93
CA SER A 157 1.53 -3.30 -19.37
C SER A 157 1.79 -1.97 -20.07
N LYS A 158 2.45 -2.04 -21.23
CA LYS A 158 2.62 -0.89 -22.15
C LYS A 158 1.53 -0.84 -23.21
N GLU A 159 0.75 -1.91 -23.36
CA GLU A 159 -0.31 -2.03 -24.34
C GLU A 159 -1.66 -1.78 -23.66
N GLU A 160 -2.45 -0.88 -24.25
CA GLU A 160 -3.77 -0.51 -23.73
C GLU A 160 -4.70 -1.73 -23.74
N GLY A 161 -5.38 -1.97 -22.62
CA GLY A 161 -6.34 -3.09 -22.48
C GLY A 161 -5.71 -4.46 -22.23
N VAL A 162 -4.38 -4.62 -22.30
CA VAL A 162 -3.70 -5.90 -22.06
C VAL A 162 -3.25 -6.05 -20.60
N GLY A 163 -3.43 -7.26 -20.05
CA GLY A 163 -3.09 -7.61 -18.67
C GLY A 163 -4.26 -7.58 -17.70
N THR A 164 -3.98 -7.82 -16.44
CA THR A 164 -4.96 -7.80 -15.34
C THR A 164 -5.09 -6.37 -14.81
N PRO A 165 -6.30 -5.84 -14.52
CA PRO A 165 -6.45 -4.55 -13.85
C PRO A 165 -5.63 -4.52 -12.57
N VAL A 166 -4.93 -3.41 -12.29
CA VAL A 166 -4.02 -3.31 -11.14
C VAL A 166 -4.72 -3.58 -9.80
N GLN A 167 -5.97 -3.16 -9.65
CA GLN A 167 -6.75 -3.38 -8.43
C GLN A 167 -6.98 -4.88 -8.20
N GLU A 168 -7.51 -5.57 -9.22
CA GLU A 168 -7.72 -7.03 -9.20
C GLU A 168 -6.41 -7.77 -8.95
N TYR A 169 -5.33 -7.33 -9.59
CA TYR A 169 -4.01 -7.94 -9.42
C TYR A 169 -3.52 -7.85 -7.96
N LEU A 170 -3.48 -6.64 -7.39
CA LEU A 170 -2.98 -6.42 -6.03
C LEU A 170 -3.90 -7.07 -4.97
N GLN A 171 -5.21 -6.86 -5.06
CA GLN A 171 -6.16 -7.45 -4.11
C GLN A 171 -6.17 -8.98 -4.21
N GLY A 172 -6.13 -9.53 -5.42
CA GLY A 172 -6.12 -10.97 -5.64
C GLY A 172 -4.91 -11.64 -5.00
N HIS A 173 -3.72 -11.08 -5.16
CA HIS A 173 -2.52 -11.62 -4.53
C HIS A 173 -2.55 -11.49 -3.00
N TYR A 174 -2.91 -10.31 -2.48
CA TYR A 174 -3.04 -10.10 -1.04
C TYR A 174 -4.02 -11.10 -0.40
N ILE A 175 -5.23 -11.23 -0.96
CA ILE A 175 -6.27 -12.14 -0.45
C ILE A 175 -5.78 -13.59 -0.50
N ARG A 176 -5.14 -14.02 -1.60
CA ARG A 176 -4.59 -15.37 -1.68
C ARG A 176 -3.46 -15.61 -0.67
N ALA A 177 -2.56 -14.65 -0.46
CA ALA A 177 -1.53 -14.75 0.56
C ALA A 177 -2.12 -14.89 1.97
N MET A 178 -3.15 -14.09 2.30
CA MET A 178 -3.83 -14.20 3.59
C MET A 178 -4.64 -15.51 3.71
N ALA A 179 -5.19 -16.03 2.61
CA ALA A 179 -5.81 -17.35 2.59
C ALA A 179 -4.79 -18.47 2.88
N ARG A 180 -3.55 -18.38 2.38
CA ARG A 180 -2.47 -19.34 2.70
C ARG A 180 -2.11 -19.32 4.18
N VAL A 181 -2.11 -18.15 4.82
CA VAL A 181 -1.94 -18.04 6.28
C VAL A 181 -3.08 -18.75 7.01
N ALA A 182 -4.33 -18.51 6.61
CA ALA A 182 -5.48 -19.16 7.23
C ALA A 182 -5.47 -20.69 7.03
N GLU A 183 -4.99 -21.17 5.88
CA GLU A 183 -4.80 -22.59 5.61
C GLU A 183 -3.72 -23.21 6.50
N ALA A 184 -2.57 -22.55 6.65
CA ALA A 184 -1.49 -23.00 7.54
C ALA A 184 -1.94 -23.07 9.01
N LEU A 185 -2.81 -22.16 9.44
CA LEU A 185 -3.29 -22.07 10.83
C LEU A 185 -4.60 -22.81 11.11
N ARG A 186 -5.18 -23.48 10.11
CA ARG A 186 -6.52 -24.11 10.20
C ARG A 186 -6.69 -25.08 11.38
N GLY A 187 -5.62 -25.76 11.79
CA GLY A 187 -5.64 -26.75 12.87
C GLY A 187 -5.39 -26.20 14.27
N GLU A 188 -5.10 -24.90 14.41
CA GLU A 188 -4.70 -24.30 15.69
C GLU A 188 -5.93 -23.74 16.44
N PRO A 189 -6.41 -24.40 17.52
CA PRO A 189 -7.66 -24.03 18.19
C PRO A 189 -7.59 -22.70 18.94
N ASN A 190 -6.39 -22.19 19.20
CA ASN A 190 -6.17 -20.90 19.86
C ASN A 190 -6.13 -19.71 18.88
N VAL A 191 -6.41 -19.92 17.59
CA VAL A 191 -6.62 -18.81 16.64
C VAL A 191 -8.03 -18.26 16.83
N ALA A 192 -8.13 -17.06 17.39
CA ALA A 192 -9.39 -16.39 17.67
C ALA A 192 -10.03 -15.77 16.41
N GLY A 193 -9.22 -15.48 15.39
CA GLY A 193 -9.68 -14.88 14.13
C GLY A 193 -8.56 -14.21 13.35
N PHE A 194 -8.96 -13.58 12.25
CA PHE A 194 -8.09 -12.86 11.32
C PHE A 194 -8.64 -11.45 11.12
N ASP A 195 -7.77 -10.46 11.24
CA ASP A 195 -8.02 -9.11 10.73
C ASP A 195 -7.97 -9.12 9.18
N THR A 196 -8.51 -8.07 8.57
CA THR A 196 -8.57 -7.95 7.11
C THR A 196 -7.35 -7.22 6.54
N LEU A 197 -6.99 -6.07 7.13
CA LEU A 197 -5.80 -5.27 6.81
C LEU A 197 -5.67 -4.19 7.90
N ASN A 198 -4.49 -4.04 8.50
CA ASN A 198 -4.25 -2.99 9.50
C ASN A 198 -4.43 -1.59 8.90
N GLU A 199 -5.19 -0.73 9.59
CA GLU A 199 -5.35 0.71 9.34
C GLU A 199 -5.33 1.14 7.86
N PRO A 200 -6.31 0.70 7.04
CA PRO A 200 -6.27 0.99 5.61
C PRO A 200 -6.34 2.48 5.32
N SER A 201 -5.42 2.97 4.48
CA SER A 201 -5.43 4.36 4.02
C SER A 201 -6.27 4.52 2.76
N ASN A 202 -6.93 5.67 2.64
CA ASN A 202 -7.65 6.07 1.43
C ASN A 202 -6.71 6.51 0.29
N GLY A 203 -5.40 6.62 0.52
CA GLY A 203 -4.48 7.21 -0.45
C GLY A 203 -4.96 8.61 -0.88
N TRP A 204 -5.28 8.77 -2.16
CA TRP A 204 -5.91 9.99 -2.69
C TRP A 204 -7.40 9.87 -2.96
N VAL A 205 -8.05 8.74 -2.68
CA VAL A 205 -9.50 8.59 -2.84
C VAL A 205 -10.23 9.63 -1.97
N GLY A 206 -11.08 10.44 -2.60
CA GLY A 206 -11.78 11.56 -1.96
C GLY A 206 -10.97 12.86 -1.88
N TYR A 207 -9.73 12.92 -2.39
CA TYR A 207 -8.92 14.13 -2.32
C TYR A 207 -9.56 15.27 -3.13
N PRO A 208 -9.80 16.46 -2.53
CA PRO A 208 -10.66 17.47 -3.14
C PRO A 208 -10.02 18.17 -4.33
N ASP A 209 -8.73 18.51 -4.27
CA ASP A 209 -8.01 19.26 -5.31
C ASP A 209 -6.50 18.94 -5.27
N LEU A 210 -5.97 18.33 -6.33
CA LEU A 210 -4.58 17.89 -6.43
C LEU A 210 -3.56 19.04 -6.54
N GLY A 211 -4.02 20.25 -6.86
CA GLY A 211 -3.21 21.46 -6.88
C GLY A 211 -3.07 22.14 -5.52
N LYS A 212 -3.70 21.61 -4.46
CA LYS A 212 -3.72 22.22 -3.12
C LYS A 212 -3.28 21.23 -2.04
N GLU A 213 -2.67 21.77 -0.99
CA GLU A 213 -2.37 21.02 0.22
C GLU A 213 -3.65 20.81 1.03
N CYS A 214 -4.07 19.57 1.21
CA CYS A 214 -5.13 19.17 2.13
C CYS A 214 -4.56 18.09 3.05
N LEU A 215 -3.76 18.52 4.05
CA LEU A 215 -3.07 17.62 4.98
C LEU A 215 -3.65 17.81 6.39
N PRO A 216 -3.89 16.72 7.14
CA PRO A 216 -4.42 16.81 8.50
C PRO A 216 -3.40 17.44 9.46
N PHE A 217 -2.11 17.31 9.17
CA PHE A 217 -1.03 18.02 9.85
C PHE A 217 0.15 18.26 8.90
N ARG A 218 0.98 19.27 9.19
CA ARG A 218 2.17 19.63 8.42
C ARG A 218 3.42 19.23 9.19
N LEU A 219 4.20 18.31 8.65
CA LEU A 219 5.48 17.86 9.20
C LEU A 219 6.42 17.48 8.05
N GLY A 220 7.71 17.78 8.19
CA GLY A 220 8.69 17.57 7.13
C GLY A 220 8.40 18.41 5.89
N THR A 221 8.71 17.88 4.70
CA THR A 221 8.43 18.52 3.42
C THR A 221 6.94 18.43 3.07
N VAL A 222 6.28 19.56 2.97
CA VAL A 222 4.86 19.65 2.59
C VAL A 222 4.74 19.86 1.08
N CYS A 223 3.87 19.08 0.44
CA CYS A 223 3.64 19.12 -1.00
C CYS A 223 2.16 18.85 -1.34
N THR A 224 1.72 19.37 -2.48
CA THR A 224 0.45 18.97 -3.08
C THR A 224 0.59 17.61 -3.76
N PRO A 225 -0.49 16.83 -3.95
CA PRO A 225 -0.42 15.59 -4.72
C PRO A 225 0.19 15.79 -6.11
N PHE A 226 -0.13 16.88 -6.81
CA PHE A 226 0.46 17.16 -8.12
C PHE A 226 1.99 17.38 -8.02
N GLN A 227 2.47 18.10 -7.01
CA GLN A 227 3.91 18.23 -6.78
C GLN A 227 4.58 16.89 -6.48
N THR A 228 3.92 15.96 -5.78
CA THR A 228 4.49 14.61 -5.58
C THR A 228 4.62 13.84 -6.89
N MET A 229 3.67 13.98 -7.81
CA MET A 229 3.72 13.36 -9.15
C MET A 229 4.84 13.97 -9.99
N GLN A 230 5.03 15.29 -9.93
CA GLN A 230 6.13 16.01 -10.59
C GLN A 230 7.49 15.59 -10.03
N LEU A 231 7.63 15.55 -8.70
CA LEU A 231 8.82 15.09 -8.00
C LEU A 231 9.24 13.69 -8.43
N GLY A 232 8.30 12.73 -8.42
CA GLY A 232 8.58 11.38 -8.88
C GLY A 232 8.85 11.25 -10.38
N SER A 233 8.55 12.28 -11.17
CA SER A 233 8.81 12.32 -12.62
C SER A 233 10.07 13.10 -12.97
N GLY A 234 10.94 13.40 -12.00
CA GLY A 234 12.23 14.07 -12.25
C GLY A 234 12.21 15.59 -12.13
N VAL A 235 11.11 16.20 -11.71
CA VAL A 235 11.02 17.66 -11.52
C VAL A 235 11.41 18.02 -10.10
N SER A 236 12.36 18.93 -9.91
CA SER A 236 12.72 19.44 -8.59
C SER A 236 11.75 20.53 -8.12
N HIS A 237 11.49 20.58 -6.81
CA HIS A 237 10.67 21.62 -6.19
C HIS A 237 11.33 22.19 -4.93
N ASN A 238 11.14 23.48 -4.72
CA ASN A 238 11.43 24.15 -3.44
C ASN A 238 10.17 24.10 -2.58
N LEU A 239 10.20 23.31 -1.51
CA LEU A 239 9.04 23.02 -0.66
C LEU A 239 9.22 23.58 0.75
N SER A 240 8.11 23.97 1.38
CA SER A 240 8.15 24.36 2.79
C SER A 240 8.46 23.16 3.68
N PHE A 241 9.36 23.35 4.63
CA PHE A 241 9.72 22.34 5.63
C PHE A 241 9.23 22.75 7.02
N TYR A 242 8.64 21.78 7.72
CA TYR A 242 8.11 21.92 9.07
C TYR A 242 8.85 20.98 10.03
N SER A 243 9.58 21.52 11.01
CA SER A 243 10.32 20.71 12.00
C SER A 243 9.40 20.11 13.06
N LEU A 244 8.30 20.79 13.35
CA LEU A 244 7.21 20.37 14.23
C LEU A 244 5.88 20.74 13.57
N PRO A 245 4.75 20.12 13.98
CA PRO A 245 3.44 20.56 13.57
C PRO A 245 3.30 22.09 13.71
N PHE A 246 2.86 22.75 12.63
CA PHE A 246 2.64 24.21 12.54
C PHE A 246 3.90 25.10 12.58
N VAL A 247 5.10 24.56 12.81
CA VAL A 247 6.35 25.34 12.84
C VAL A 247 7.10 25.20 11.51
N ARG A 248 6.85 26.13 10.57
CA ARG A 248 7.62 26.23 9.32
C ARG A 248 9.00 26.81 9.62
N THR A 249 10.06 26.10 9.27
CA THR A 249 11.44 26.54 9.54
C THR A 249 12.12 27.09 8.30
N GLU A 250 11.98 26.42 7.17
CA GLU A 250 12.76 26.74 5.97
C GLU A 250 12.06 26.31 4.67
N THR A 251 12.74 26.56 3.56
CA THR A 251 12.37 26.04 2.24
C THR A 251 13.49 25.12 1.77
N VAL A 252 13.16 23.87 1.46
CA VAL A 252 14.12 22.82 1.08
C VAL A 252 13.93 22.47 -0.40
N SER A 253 15.04 22.33 -1.12
CA SER A 253 15.03 21.79 -2.48
C SER A 253 14.91 20.27 -2.44
N VAL A 254 13.83 19.74 -2.98
CA VAL A 254 13.56 18.30 -3.08
C VAL A 254 13.82 17.82 -4.50
N ASN A 255 14.41 16.64 -4.64
CA ASN A 255 14.85 16.04 -5.91
C ASN A 255 15.83 16.91 -6.72
N GLN A 256 16.82 17.53 -6.06
CA GLN A 256 17.84 18.40 -6.70
C GLN A 256 18.68 17.72 -7.80
N TYR A 257 18.65 16.39 -7.86
CA TYR A 257 19.36 15.58 -8.86
C TYR A 257 18.46 15.12 -10.01
N TYR A 258 17.21 15.61 -10.08
CA TYR A 258 16.28 15.35 -11.18
C TYR A 258 16.08 13.84 -11.44
N ARG A 259 16.04 13.04 -10.37
CA ARG A 259 15.87 11.57 -10.44
C ARG A 259 14.40 11.23 -10.70
N SER A 260 14.18 10.12 -11.40
CA SER A 260 12.85 9.55 -11.57
C SER A 260 12.58 8.52 -10.48
N ALA A 261 11.37 8.52 -9.91
CA ALA A 261 10.88 7.46 -9.04
C ALA A 261 10.48 6.20 -9.83
N TRP A 262 10.44 6.31 -11.16
CA TRP A 262 10.08 5.25 -12.09
C TRP A 262 11.31 4.74 -12.82
N VAL A 263 11.35 3.45 -13.10
CA VAL A 263 12.42 2.84 -13.91
C VAL A 263 12.44 3.43 -15.32
N GLN A 264 13.58 3.34 -16.00
CA GLN A 264 13.76 3.94 -17.32
C GLN A 264 12.69 3.45 -18.32
N GLY A 265 12.06 4.40 -19.01
CA GLY A 265 11.02 4.11 -20.01
C GLY A 265 9.64 3.80 -19.44
N VAL A 266 9.44 4.01 -18.13
CA VAL A 266 8.14 3.90 -17.46
C VAL A 266 7.71 5.28 -16.97
N SER A 267 6.48 5.69 -17.27
CA SER A 267 5.96 7.02 -16.89
C SER A 267 5.25 6.98 -15.54
N CYS A 268 4.85 8.14 -15.02
CA CYS A 268 3.95 8.21 -13.88
C CYS A 268 2.59 7.59 -14.21
N VAL A 269 2.09 6.69 -13.34
CA VAL A 269 0.76 6.07 -13.47
C VAL A 269 -0.33 7.12 -13.72
N TRP A 270 -0.27 8.24 -12.98
CA TRP A 270 -1.27 9.29 -13.07
C TRP A 270 -1.15 10.13 -14.34
N LYS A 271 0.04 10.20 -14.95
CA LYS A 271 0.21 10.81 -16.28
C LYS A 271 -0.42 9.94 -17.37
N GLU A 272 -0.18 8.63 -17.32
CA GLU A 272 -0.76 7.66 -18.28
C GLU A 272 -2.29 7.59 -18.19
N ASN A 273 -2.85 7.80 -17.00
CA ASN A 273 -4.28 7.89 -16.76
C ASN A 273 -4.86 9.32 -16.97
N GLY A 274 -4.06 10.26 -17.51
CA GLY A 274 -4.53 11.57 -17.95
C GLY A 274 -4.88 12.54 -16.81
N VAL A 275 -4.38 12.32 -15.60
CA VAL A 275 -4.56 13.25 -14.47
C VAL A 275 -3.79 14.54 -14.70
N TRP A 276 -2.60 14.42 -15.28
CA TRP A 276 -1.74 15.53 -15.68
C TRP A 276 -0.99 15.17 -16.97
N GLY A 277 -0.43 16.18 -17.63
CA GLY A 277 0.33 16.03 -18.86
C GLY A 277 1.40 17.12 -18.98
N ASP A 278 2.02 17.24 -20.15
CA ASP A 278 2.91 18.36 -20.44
C ASP A 278 2.17 19.39 -21.31
N ASP A 279 2.37 20.68 -21.03
CA ASP A 279 1.90 21.76 -21.87
C ASP A 279 2.70 21.82 -23.20
N PRO A 280 2.33 22.68 -24.17
CA PRO A 280 3.06 22.80 -25.44
C PRO A 280 4.54 23.20 -25.30
N LYS A 281 4.98 23.66 -24.13
CA LYS A 281 6.37 24.00 -23.80
C LYS A 281 7.08 22.88 -23.04
N GLY A 282 6.44 21.71 -22.87
CA GLY A 282 6.99 20.58 -22.14
C GLY A 282 6.95 20.75 -20.62
N GLN A 283 6.18 21.69 -20.08
CA GLN A 283 6.05 21.91 -18.64
C GLN A 283 4.88 21.11 -18.06
N PRO A 284 5.02 20.49 -16.87
CA PRO A 284 3.92 19.74 -16.28
C PRO A 284 2.68 20.62 -16.03
N GLN A 285 1.53 20.14 -16.48
CA GLN A 285 0.22 20.79 -16.33
C GLN A 285 -0.79 19.80 -15.75
N LEU A 286 -1.44 20.19 -14.64
CA LEU A 286 -2.53 19.44 -14.05
C LEU A 286 -3.78 19.56 -14.93
N LEU A 287 -4.30 18.43 -15.42
CA LEU A 287 -5.42 18.38 -16.36
C LEU A 287 -6.75 18.10 -15.65
N ARG A 288 -6.71 17.29 -14.58
CA ARG A 288 -7.87 16.85 -13.81
C ARG A 288 -7.66 17.12 -12.31
N PRO A 289 -7.81 18.36 -11.85
CA PRO A 289 -7.52 18.73 -10.45
C PRO A 289 -8.40 18.00 -9.43
N HIS A 290 -9.61 17.57 -9.81
CA HIS A 290 -10.57 16.89 -8.94
C HIS A 290 -10.67 15.38 -9.22
N HIS A 291 -9.65 14.77 -9.85
CA HIS A 291 -9.69 13.40 -10.37
C HIS A 291 -10.16 12.35 -9.35
N PHE A 292 -9.76 12.49 -8.08
CA PHE A 292 -10.12 11.52 -7.04
C PHE A 292 -11.33 11.89 -6.18
N ARG A 293 -11.94 13.05 -6.42
CA ARG A 293 -13.04 13.57 -5.58
C ARG A 293 -14.36 12.84 -5.83
N ARG A 294 -14.59 12.41 -7.07
CA ARG A 294 -15.88 11.89 -7.54
C ARG A 294 -15.68 10.62 -8.34
N ARG A 295 -16.64 9.69 -8.24
CA ARG A 295 -16.58 8.45 -9.01
C ARG A 295 -16.78 8.79 -10.50
N PRO A 296 -15.92 8.29 -11.40
CA PRO A 296 -16.13 8.46 -12.84
C PRO A 296 -17.48 7.83 -13.22
N GLN A 297 -18.26 8.51 -14.06
CA GLN A 297 -19.41 7.87 -14.67
C GLN A 297 -18.90 6.83 -15.68
N ARG A 298 -19.25 5.55 -15.50
CA ARG A 298 -18.98 4.51 -16.50
C ARG A 298 -19.96 4.67 -17.66
N THR A 299 -19.79 5.69 -18.48
CA THR A 299 -20.44 5.78 -19.79
C THR A 299 -19.61 5.00 -20.81
N ALA A 300 -20.27 4.44 -21.83
CA ALA A 300 -19.60 3.65 -22.88
C ALA A 300 -18.68 4.49 -23.81
N ASP A 301 -18.67 5.81 -23.65
CA ASP A 301 -17.84 6.77 -24.40
C ASP A 301 -16.95 7.56 -23.42
N PRO A 302 -15.61 7.39 -23.47
CA PRO A 302 -14.68 8.03 -22.54
C PRO A 302 -14.41 9.52 -22.84
N SER A 303 -15.11 10.11 -23.80
CA SER A 303 -14.94 11.52 -24.18
C SER A 303 -15.65 12.45 -23.18
N PRO A 304 -14.96 13.41 -22.55
CA PRO A 304 -15.61 14.35 -21.63
C PRO A 304 -16.57 15.27 -22.42
N GLN A 305 -17.87 15.13 -22.18
CA GLN A 305 -18.86 16.04 -22.76
C GLN A 305 -19.06 17.28 -21.87
N PRO A 306 -19.03 18.50 -22.44
CA PRO A 306 -19.31 19.71 -21.68
C PRO A 306 -20.74 19.69 -21.13
N GLY A 307 -20.90 19.68 -19.80
CA GLY A 307 -22.20 19.80 -19.14
C GLY A 307 -22.80 18.50 -18.57
N GLU A 308 -22.06 17.39 -18.53
CA GLU A 308 -22.49 16.22 -17.76
C GLU A 308 -22.59 16.52 -16.26
N PRO A 309 -23.59 15.97 -15.55
CA PRO A 309 -23.70 16.14 -14.11
C PRO A 309 -22.42 15.60 -13.46
N GLU A 310 -21.76 16.45 -12.67
CA GLU A 310 -20.53 16.09 -11.99
C GLU A 310 -20.80 14.84 -11.14
N GLY A 311 -20.01 13.77 -11.31
CA GLY A 311 -20.26 12.46 -10.69
C GLY A 311 -20.47 12.49 -9.17
N VAL A 312 -20.89 11.36 -8.60
CA VAL A 312 -21.20 11.26 -7.16
C VAL A 312 -19.94 11.48 -6.32
N GLU A 313 -20.03 12.35 -5.31
CA GLU A 313 -18.95 12.57 -4.34
C GLU A 313 -18.68 11.29 -3.54
N ILE A 314 -17.41 10.91 -3.52
CA ILE A 314 -16.97 9.65 -2.93
C ILE A 314 -16.76 9.83 -1.44
N ASP A 315 -17.19 8.83 -0.69
CA ASP A 315 -16.75 8.59 0.68
C ASP A 315 -15.98 7.27 0.70
N PHE A 316 -14.68 7.32 1.03
CA PHE A 316 -13.81 6.14 0.99
C PHE A 316 -14.35 4.99 1.85
N LEU A 317 -14.85 5.32 3.05
CA LEU A 317 -15.35 4.31 3.97
C LEU A 317 -16.59 3.63 3.39
N ARG A 318 -17.58 4.40 2.94
CA ARG A 318 -18.82 3.88 2.35
C ARG A 318 -18.58 3.12 1.05
N ASP A 319 -17.76 3.66 0.17
CA ASP A 319 -17.69 3.23 -1.24
C ASP A 319 -16.64 2.15 -1.51
N TYR A 320 -15.61 2.04 -0.65
CA TYR A 320 -14.47 1.14 -0.86
C TYR A 320 -14.09 0.27 0.36
N MET A 321 -14.45 0.66 1.58
CA MET A 321 -14.14 -0.13 2.79
C MET A 321 -15.33 -0.93 3.35
N ALA A 322 -16.51 -0.31 3.41
CA ALA A 322 -17.73 -0.87 3.99
C ALA A 322 -18.50 -1.75 3.00
N GLN A 323 -18.11 -1.73 1.72
CA GLN A 323 -18.50 -2.78 0.79
C GLN A 323 -17.56 -3.96 1.05
N PRO A 324 -18.01 -5.04 1.69
CA PRO A 324 -17.17 -6.23 1.74
C PRO A 324 -16.79 -6.57 0.29
N PRO A 325 -15.59 -7.07 0.02
CA PRO A 325 -15.32 -7.79 -1.21
C PRO A 325 -16.15 -9.09 -1.16
N ALA A 326 -17.47 -8.93 -1.31
CA ALA A 326 -18.51 -9.95 -1.12
C ALA A 326 -18.34 -11.10 -2.10
N THR A 327 -17.59 -10.87 -3.18
CA THR A 327 -17.25 -11.87 -4.19
C THR A 327 -15.85 -12.43 -4.03
N ALA A 328 -14.90 -11.80 -3.32
CA ALA A 328 -13.49 -12.23 -3.36
C ALA A 328 -13.10 -13.18 -2.21
N TYR A 329 -13.50 -12.91 -0.97
CA TYR A 329 -13.15 -13.80 0.15
C TYR A 329 -13.81 -15.18 0.05
N PRO A 330 -15.12 -15.30 -0.25
CA PRO A 330 -15.77 -16.61 -0.36
C PRO A 330 -15.36 -17.39 -1.61
N SER A 331 -14.92 -16.72 -2.68
CA SER A 331 -14.50 -17.38 -3.93
C SER A 331 -13.01 -17.76 -3.95
N ALA A 332 -12.16 -17.05 -3.20
CA ALA A 332 -10.75 -17.35 -3.06
C ALA A 332 -10.46 -18.48 -2.06
N LEU A 333 -11.41 -18.82 -1.20
CA LEU A 333 -11.33 -19.97 -0.30
C LEU A 333 -11.90 -21.20 -1.04
N PRO A 334 -11.11 -22.23 -1.37
CA PRO A 334 -11.69 -23.50 -1.82
C PRO A 334 -12.68 -23.96 -0.74
N ALA A 335 -13.93 -24.24 -1.17
CA ALA A 335 -15.09 -24.53 -0.34
C ALA A 335 -14.68 -25.19 0.99
N ILE A 336 -14.68 -24.41 2.08
CA ILE A 336 -14.37 -24.91 3.42
C ILE A 336 -15.35 -26.06 3.69
N PRO A 337 -14.90 -27.30 3.91
CA PRO A 337 -15.79 -28.40 4.26
C PRO A 337 -16.60 -27.98 5.50
N LYS A 338 -17.91 -28.24 5.48
CA LYS A 338 -18.90 -27.87 6.52
C LYS A 338 -18.59 -28.34 7.96
N ALA A 339 -17.44 -28.94 8.22
CA ALA A 339 -17.03 -29.43 9.53
C ALA A 339 -16.12 -28.41 10.23
N TRP A 340 -16.70 -27.27 10.62
CA TRP A 340 -16.18 -26.50 11.75
C TRP A 340 -16.97 -26.98 12.98
N PRO A 341 -16.38 -27.75 13.91
CA PRO A 341 -17.07 -28.06 15.15
C PRO A 341 -17.19 -26.77 16.00
N PRO A 342 -18.31 -26.61 16.74
CA PRO A 342 -18.70 -25.36 17.40
C PRO A 342 -17.67 -24.80 18.38
#